data_AF-A0A7C5DVL8-F1
#
_entry.id   AF-A0A7C5DVL8-F1
#
_cell.length_a   1.000
_cell.length_b   1.000
_cell.length_c   1.000
_cell.angle_alpha   90.00
_cell.angle_beta   90.00
_cell.angle_gamma   90.00
#
_symmetry.space_group_name_H-M   'P 1'
#
loop_
_entity.id
_entity.type
_entity.pdbx_description
1 polymer ?
#
loop_
_entity_poly.entity_id
_entity_poly.type
_entity_poly.pdbx_seq_one_letter_code
_entity_poly.pdbx_strand_id
1 'polypeptide(L)'
;SPQQIISASASLIPFLEHNDANRALMGTNMQRQAVPLLKTQPPYVGTGMEYKVAQDSGATVVARNSGVVRKVDASKIEVETDSGLMDIYWLDKFQRSNQSTCINHKPLVRVGDRVEVGQIIADGPCTSMGEIALGRNVLVAFMPWEGENFEDAILISERLVKEDIFTSVHIEEYEVEARDTKLGPEEITRDIPNLGEEALRDLDEEGIIRIGANVKPGDILVGKVTPKGETELTPEERLLRAIFGEKAREVRDTSLRVPHGEYGKVIDVKVFSREAGDELAPGVNKLVKVYVAQKRKITVGDKMAGRHGNKGVIARILPEEDMPFLPDGTPVDIVLNPLGVPSRMNIGQILETHLGWVANRERKFVASPPFDGAKEWEILEALSRSKAMTNTPQEHLFDTRVSPDLEILPYGKITLFDGRTGEPFDNEVTVGYIYMMKLAHLVETKIHARSTGPYSLVTQQPLGGKAQFGGQRFGEMEVWALEGYGAAYTLQEMLTVKSDDIMGRFKAYEAIVKGQNVLKPSVPESFKVLVKELQSLALDVRVYDSRKREISLEEMENSDEDTPTLGANLRSKK
;
A
#
# COMPACT_ATOMS: atom_id res chain seq x y z
N SER A 1 -27.12 -22.04 -16.54
CA SER A 1 -26.65 -20.66 -16.74
C SER A 1 -25.21 -20.71 -17.24
N PRO A 2 -24.81 -19.92 -18.26
CA PRO A 2 -23.40 -19.79 -18.68
C PRO A 2 -22.46 -19.41 -17.54
N GLN A 3 -22.96 -18.81 -16.47
CA GLN A 3 -22.18 -18.46 -15.28
C GLN A 3 -21.72 -19.67 -14.44
N GLN A 4 -22.28 -20.87 -14.67
CA GLN A 4 -21.95 -22.06 -13.86
C GLN A 4 -20.49 -22.54 -14.05
N ILE A 5 -19.85 -22.20 -15.17
CA ILE A 5 -18.47 -22.63 -15.49
C ILE A 5 -17.41 -21.63 -15.01
N ILE A 6 -17.81 -20.50 -14.42
CA ILE A 6 -16.89 -19.44 -13.97
C ILE A 6 -17.02 -19.19 -12.47
N SER A 7 -15.94 -18.71 -11.84
CA SER A 7 -15.94 -18.35 -10.42
C SER A 7 -16.76 -17.08 -10.15
N ALA A 8 -17.15 -16.85 -8.89
CA ALA A 8 -17.86 -15.63 -8.49
C ALA A 8 -17.09 -14.35 -8.89
N SER A 9 -15.78 -14.29 -8.67
CA SER A 9 -14.97 -13.13 -9.07
C SER A 9 -14.84 -12.97 -10.59
N ALA A 10 -14.75 -14.08 -11.34
CA ALA A 10 -14.75 -14.01 -12.80
C ALA A 10 -16.13 -13.58 -13.34
N SER A 11 -17.21 -13.92 -12.65
CA SER A 11 -18.57 -13.53 -13.03
C SER A 11 -18.87 -12.03 -12.91
N LEU A 12 -18.00 -11.27 -12.23
CA LEU A 12 -18.09 -9.80 -12.10
C LEU A 12 -17.39 -9.05 -13.25
N ILE A 13 -16.79 -9.76 -14.21
CA ILE A 13 -16.14 -9.18 -15.38
C ILE A 13 -17.17 -9.13 -16.53
N PRO A 14 -17.63 -7.94 -16.94
CA PRO A 14 -18.52 -7.83 -18.11
C PRO A 14 -17.76 -8.22 -19.37
N PHE A 15 -18.46 -8.69 -20.40
CA PHE A 15 -17.86 -9.07 -21.69
C PHE A 15 -16.67 -10.03 -21.53
N LEU A 16 -16.77 -10.98 -20.59
CA LEU A 16 -15.70 -11.93 -20.27
C LEU A 16 -15.26 -12.73 -21.51
N GLU A 17 -16.23 -13.06 -22.37
CA GLU A 17 -16.06 -13.76 -23.64
C GLU A 17 -15.18 -13.02 -24.66
N HIS A 18 -14.95 -11.71 -24.46
CA HIS A 18 -14.10 -10.88 -25.31
C HIS A 18 -12.70 -10.62 -24.72
N ASN A 19 -12.32 -11.38 -23.68
CA ASN A 19 -11.01 -11.30 -23.06
C ASN A 19 -10.26 -12.64 -23.19
N ASP A 20 -8.97 -12.58 -23.53
CA ASP A 20 -8.08 -13.72 -23.40
C ASP A 20 -8.07 -14.27 -21.96
N ALA A 21 -8.02 -15.60 -21.84
CA ALA A 21 -8.13 -16.28 -20.55
C ALA A 21 -7.05 -15.84 -19.55
N ASN A 22 -5.81 -15.55 -20.01
CA ASN A 22 -4.75 -15.10 -19.12
C ASN A 22 -5.03 -13.71 -18.57
N ARG A 23 -5.67 -12.83 -19.36
CA ARG A 23 -6.07 -11.49 -18.91
C ARG A 23 -7.31 -11.52 -18.03
N ALA A 24 -8.27 -12.38 -18.33
CA ALA A 24 -9.41 -12.64 -17.47
C ALA A 24 -8.97 -13.16 -16.08
N LEU A 25 -7.96 -14.05 -16.03
CA LEU A 25 -7.36 -14.51 -14.78
C LEU A 25 -6.74 -13.35 -14.00
N MET A 26 -6.01 -12.47 -14.67
CA MET A 26 -5.45 -11.26 -14.05
C MET A 26 -6.55 -10.35 -13.48
N GLY A 27 -7.60 -10.05 -14.26
CA GLY A 27 -8.73 -9.25 -13.81
C GLY A 27 -9.43 -9.84 -12.59
N THR A 28 -9.66 -11.16 -12.59
CA THR A 28 -10.21 -11.92 -11.46
C THR A 28 -9.35 -11.76 -10.20
N ASN A 29 -8.02 -11.86 -10.34
CA ASN A 29 -7.10 -11.72 -9.21
C ASN A 29 -6.99 -10.28 -8.70
N MET A 30 -7.03 -9.29 -9.59
CA MET A 30 -6.90 -7.88 -9.24
C MET A 30 -8.11 -7.35 -8.48
N GLN A 31 -9.32 -7.85 -8.75
CA GLN A 31 -10.51 -7.51 -7.97
C GLN A 31 -10.33 -7.82 -6.47
N ARG A 32 -9.64 -8.92 -6.13
CA ARG A 32 -9.32 -9.29 -4.74
C ARG A 32 -8.24 -8.41 -4.10
N GLN A 33 -7.52 -7.63 -4.89
CA GLN A 33 -6.50 -6.68 -4.45
C GLN A 33 -7.03 -5.24 -4.38
N ALA A 34 -8.31 -5.02 -4.72
CA ALA A 34 -8.91 -3.70 -4.68
C ALA A 34 -8.99 -3.18 -3.23
N VAL A 35 -8.67 -1.90 -3.06
CA VAL A 35 -8.69 -1.25 -1.75
C VAL A 35 -10.06 -0.59 -1.53
N PRO A 36 -10.67 -0.74 -0.34
CA PRO A 36 -11.86 0.00 0.01
C PRO A 36 -11.65 1.52 -0.10
N LEU A 37 -12.37 2.13 -1.04
CA LEU A 37 -12.37 3.57 -1.24
C LEU A 37 -13.27 4.25 -0.21
N LEU A 38 -12.96 5.51 0.11
CA LEU A 38 -13.76 6.34 1.01
C LEU A 38 -15.19 6.54 0.45
N LYS A 39 -15.27 6.79 -0.87
CA LYS A 39 -16.49 6.91 -1.64
C LYS A 39 -16.52 5.79 -2.69
N THR A 40 -17.44 4.85 -2.52
CA THR A 40 -17.67 3.71 -3.41
C THR A 40 -18.77 4.04 -4.42
N GLN A 41 -18.67 3.46 -5.62
CA GLN A 41 -19.65 3.63 -6.68
C GLN A 41 -19.82 2.30 -7.44
N PRO A 42 -21.05 1.85 -7.72
CA PRO A 42 -21.27 0.66 -8.54
C PRO A 42 -20.77 0.89 -9.97
N PRO A 43 -20.32 -0.15 -10.68
CA PRO A 43 -19.94 -0.02 -12.07
C PRO A 43 -21.16 0.34 -12.93
N TYR A 44 -21.03 1.29 -13.86
CA TYR A 44 -22.11 1.60 -14.81
C TYR A 44 -22.51 0.38 -15.64
N VAL A 45 -21.52 -0.47 -15.97
CA VAL A 45 -21.70 -1.75 -16.63
C VAL A 45 -21.40 -2.88 -15.64
N GLY A 46 -22.43 -3.44 -15.05
CA GLY A 46 -22.33 -4.61 -14.18
C GLY A 46 -22.55 -5.93 -14.93
N THR A 47 -22.63 -7.03 -14.20
CA THR A 47 -22.97 -8.37 -14.72
C THR A 47 -24.25 -8.95 -14.11
N GLY A 48 -24.81 -8.30 -13.09
CA GLY A 48 -25.96 -8.75 -12.32
C GLY A 48 -25.59 -9.67 -11.15
N MET A 49 -24.31 -10.00 -10.98
CA MET A 49 -23.81 -10.80 -9.85
C MET A 49 -23.41 -9.93 -8.64
N GLU A 50 -23.25 -8.62 -8.83
CA GLU A 50 -22.74 -7.69 -7.84
C GLU A 50 -23.55 -7.71 -6.53
N TYR A 51 -24.89 -7.65 -6.63
CA TYR A 51 -25.78 -7.70 -5.47
C TYR A 51 -25.65 -9.03 -4.71
N LYS A 52 -25.65 -10.15 -5.45
CA LYS A 52 -25.61 -11.48 -4.85
C LYS A 52 -24.28 -11.74 -4.13
N VAL A 53 -23.16 -11.34 -4.75
CA VAL A 53 -21.84 -11.49 -4.12
C VAL A 53 -21.72 -10.55 -2.91
N ALA A 54 -22.26 -9.32 -2.97
CA ALA A 54 -22.28 -8.42 -1.80
C ALA A 54 -23.09 -8.99 -0.63
N GLN A 55 -24.27 -9.56 -0.90
CA GLN A 55 -25.12 -10.23 0.08
C GLN A 55 -24.42 -11.43 0.72
N ASP A 56 -23.83 -12.32 -0.09
CA ASP A 56 -23.24 -13.58 0.38
C ASP A 56 -21.84 -13.39 1.01
N SER A 57 -21.16 -12.27 0.74
CA SER A 57 -19.81 -11.98 1.26
C SER A 57 -19.75 -11.78 2.78
N GLY A 58 -20.89 -11.46 3.42
CA GLY A 58 -20.93 -11.03 4.82
C GLY A 58 -20.33 -9.63 5.07
N ALA A 59 -19.92 -8.91 4.03
CA ALA A 59 -19.43 -7.54 4.16
C ALA A 59 -20.57 -6.51 4.33
N THR A 60 -21.79 -6.86 3.93
CA THR A 60 -22.99 -6.03 4.09
C THR A 60 -23.83 -6.48 5.27
N VAL A 61 -24.68 -5.59 5.78
CA VAL A 61 -25.64 -5.95 6.83
C VAL A 61 -26.98 -6.29 6.19
N VAL A 62 -27.46 -7.51 6.43
CA VAL A 62 -28.68 -8.07 5.84
C VAL A 62 -29.78 -8.21 6.90
N ALA A 63 -31.01 -7.84 6.55
CA ALA A 63 -32.18 -8.00 7.40
C ALA A 63 -32.50 -9.48 7.64
N ARG A 64 -32.58 -9.88 8.92
CA ARG A 64 -32.93 -11.25 9.33
C ARG A 64 -34.42 -11.53 9.19
N ASN A 65 -35.24 -10.54 9.49
CA ASN A 65 -36.70 -10.62 9.50
C ASN A 65 -37.30 -9.45 8.72
N SER A 66 -38.46 -9.66 8.10
CA SER A 66 -39.25 -8.56 7.52
C SER A 66 -39.79 -7.65 8.62
N GLY A 67 -39.83 -6.36 8.36
CA GLY A 67 -40.28 -5.37 9.33
C GLY A 67 -40.19 -3.94 8.84
N VAL A 68 -40.42 -2.99 9.74
CA VAL A 68 -40.34 -1.55 9.48
C VAL A 68 -39.19 -0.94 10.27
N VAL A 69 -38.35 -0.16 9.59
CA VAL A 69 -37.22 0.53 10.20
C VAL A 69 -37.73 1.62 11.14
N ARG A 70 -37.45 1.49 12.43
CA ARG A 70 -37.86 2.47 13.46
C ARG A 70 -36.80 3.51 13.73
N LYS A 71 -35.54 3.11 13.74
CA LYS A 71 -34.42 4.00 14.02
C LYS A 71 -33.23 3.67 13.14
N VAL A 72 -32.62 4.71 12.58
CA VAL A 72 -31.37 4.61 11.82
C VAL A 72 -30.37 5.58 12.45
N ASP A 73 -29.22 5.04 12.85
CA ASP A 73 -28.06 5.78 13.33
C ASP A 73 -26.81 5.31 12.56
N ALA A 74 -25.74 6.09 12.59
CA ALA A 74 -24.47 5.71 12.00
C ALA A 74 -23.85 4.45 12.64
N SER A 75 -24.21 4.14 13.89
CA SER A 75 -23.69 3.01 14.68
C SER A 75 -24.65 1.82 14.76
N LYS A 76 -25.94 2.02 14.52
CA LYS A 76 -26.94 0.94 14.60
C LYS A 76 -28.21 1.21 13.81
N ILE A 77 -28.89 0.14 13.42
CA ILE A 77 -30.21 0.16 12.78
C ILE A 77 -31.17 -0.68 13.63
N GLU A 78 -32.36 -0.15 13.91
CA GLU A 78 -33.40 -0.83 14.68
C GLU A 78 -34.63 -1.07 13.78
N VAL A 79 -35.00 -2.34 13.62
CA VAL A 79 -36.12 -2.78 12.78
C VAL A 79 -37.17 -3.42 13.68
N GLU A 80 -38.40 -2.91 13.65
CA GLU A 80 -39.54 -3.57 14.27
C GLU A 80 -40.05 -4.63 13.31
N THR A 81 -39.89 -5.89 13.68
CA THR A 81 -40.33 -7.03 12.87
C THR A 81 -41.85 -7.11 12.80
N ASP A 82 -42.38 -7.77 11.77
CA ASP A 82 -43.83 -8.02 11.65
C ASP A 82 -44.40 -8.84 12.85
N SER A 83 -43.53 -9.47 13.64
CA SER A 83 -43.88 -10.18 14.88
C SER A 83 -44.00 -9.28 16.13
N GLY A 84 -43.66 -8.00 16.02
CA GLY A 84 -43.62 -7.03 17.12
C GLY A 84 -42.34 -7.05 17.96
N LEU A 85 -41.33 -7.86 17.59
CA LEU A 85 -40.00 -7.85 18.19
C LEU A 85 -39.10 -6.79 17.53
N MET A 86 -38.17 -6.23 18.30
CA MET A 86 -37.17 -5.27 17.82
C MET A 86 -35.85 -5.97 17.52
N ASP A 87 -35.46 -5.99 16.24
CA ASP A 87 -34.13 -6.42 15.82
C ASP A 87 -33.17 -5.23 15.83
N ILE A 88 -32.02 -5.38 16.51
CA ILE A 88 -30.96 -4.36 16.58
C ILE A 88 -29.74 -4.85 15.82
N TYR A 89 -29.32 -4.07 14.82
CA TYR A 89 -28.15 -4.33 13.99
C TYR A 89 -27.06 -3.32 14.32
N TRP A 90 -25.93 -3.79 14.83
CA TRP A 90 -24.76 -2.94 15.09
C TRP A 90 -23.91 -2.79 13.83
N LEU A 91 -23.41 -1.58 13.59
CA LEU A 91 -22.62 -1.23 12.42
C LEU A 91 -21.16 -1.03 12.82
N ASP A 92 -20.25 -1.73 12.14
CA ASP A 92 -18.82 -1.56 12.35
C ASP A 92 -18.34 -0.22 11.77
N LYS A 93 -17.66 0.58 12.59
CA LYS A 93 -17.17 1.91 12.22
C LYS A 93 -15.66 1.96 12.36
N PHE A 94 -14.98 2.26 11.25
CA PHE A 94 -13.52 2.45 11.18
C PHE A 94 -12.73 1.32 11.86
N GLN A 95 -13.14 0.07 11.61
CA GLN A 95 -12.40 -1.09 12.10
C GLN A 95 -11.25 -1.43 11.15
N ARG A 96 -10.15 -1.89 11.74
CA ARG A 96 -8.98 -2.38 11.01
C ARG A 96 -9.24 -3.78 10.46
N SER A 97 -8.95 -4.00 9.19
CA SER A 97 -8.87 -5.33 8.60
C SER A 97 -7.48 -5.96 8.79
N ASN A 98 -7.35 -7.26 8.51
CA ASN A 98 -6.06 -7.95 8.56
C ASN A 98 -5.00 -7.34 7.63
N GLN A 99 -5.41 -6.75 6.51
CA GLN A 99 -4.53 -6.08 5.55
C GLN A 99 -4.42 -4.56 5.80
N SER A 100 -4.75 -4.10 7.01
CA SER A 100 -4.71 -2.68 7.41
C SER A 100 -5.59 -1.77 6.52
N THR A 101 -6.65 -2.32 5.93
CA THR A 101 -7.70 -1.54 5.24
C THR A 101 -8.85 -1.20 6.21
N CYS A 102 -9.68 -0.23 5.83
CA CYS A 102 -10.80 0.23 6.66
C CYS A 102 -12.09 -0.54 6.38
N ILE A 103 -12.65 -1.16 7.42
CA ILE A 103 -14.01 -1.70 7.45
C ILE A 103 -14.92 -0.64 8.05
N ASN A 104 -15.88 -0.17 7.26
CA ASN A 104 -16.84 0.84 7.70
C ASN A 104 -18.20 0.63 7.04
N HIS A 105 -19.21 0.37 7.87
CA HIS A 105 -20.59 0.25 7.45
C HIS A 105 -21.28 1.62 7.33
N LYS A 106 -22.22 1.73 6.39
CA LYS A 106 -23.03 2.91 6.11
C LYS A 106 -24.50 2.45 5.96
N PRO A 107 -25.43 2.98 6.79
CA PRO A 107 -26.85 2.68 6.62
C PRO A 107 -27.34 3.03 5.22
N LEU A 108 -28.12 2.14 4.61
CA LEU A 108 -28.76 2.36 3.30
C LEU A 108 -30.25 2.73 3.45
N VAL A 109 -30.92 2.10 4.41
CA VAL A 109 -32.34 2.33 4.71
C VAL A 109 -32.58 3.62 5.50
N ARG A 110 -33.80 4.15 5.40
CA ARG A 110 -34.29 5.31 6.15
C ARG A 110 -35.36 4.90 7.15
N VAL A 111 -35.61 5.77 8.12
CA VAL A 111 -36.69 5.57 9.10
C VAL A 111 -38.04 5.54 8.38
N GLY A 112 -38.83 4.51 8.65
CA GLY A 112 -40.13 4.26 8.01
C GLY A 112 -40.07 3.32 6.81
N ASP A 113 -38.88 2.97 6.31
CA ASP A 113 -38.75 2.02 5.21
C ASP A 113 -39.19 0.62 5.68
N ARG A 114 -39.94 -0.08 4.82
CA ARG A 114 -40.24 -1.51 5.01
C ARG A 114 -39.11 -2.33 4.40
N VAL A 115 -38.59 -3.30 5.15
CA VAL A 115 -37.53 -4.20 4.74
C VAL A 115 -38.03 -5.64 4.67
N GLU A 116 -37.50 -6.41 3.73
CA GLU A 116 -37.79 -7.84 3.57
C GLU A 116 -36.65 -8.71 4.12
N VAL A 117 -36.96 -9.97 4.45
CA VAL A 117 -35.96 -10.98 4.80
C VAL A 117 -34.92 -11.09 3.69
N GLY A 118 -33.64 -10.97 4.04
CA GLY A 118 -32.54 -11.08 3.09
C GLY A 118 -32.20 -9.76 2.38
N GLN A 119 -32.93 -8.68 2.60
CA GLN A 119 -32.59 -7.38 2.02
C GLN A 119 -31.34 -6.77 2.70
N ILE A 120 -30.43 -6.21 1.90
CA ILE A 120 -29.30 -5.44 2.41
C ILE A 120 -29.80 -4.10 2.98
N ILE A 121 -29.51 -3.84 4.26
CA ILE A 121 -29.94 -2.64 4.99
C ILE A 121 -28.80 -1.65 5.28
N ALA A 122 -27.54 -2.11 5.22
CA ALA A 122 -26.37 -1.26 5.28
C ALA A 122 -25.28 -1.76 4.34
N ASP A 123 -24.67 -0.82 3.61
CA ASP A 123 -23.48 -1.05 2.82
C ASP A 123 -22.26 -1.20 3.75
N GLY A 124 -21.31 -2.04 3.36
CA GLY A 124 -20.01 -2.16 4.00
C GLY A 124 -18.83 -1.76 3.11
N PRO A 125 -17.62 -2.25 3.39
CA PRO A 125 -16.44 -1.92 2.60
C PRO A 125 -16.61 -2.43 1.16
N CYS A 126 -16.18 -1.62 0.18
CA CYS A 126 -16.31 -1.95 -1.25
C CYS A 126 -17.75 -2.28 -1.70
N THR A 127 -18.76 -1.67 -1.09
CA THR A 127 -20.16 -1.81 -1.55
C THR A 127 -20.83 -0.45 -1.66
N SER A 128 -21.84 -0.37 -2.53
CA SER A 128 -22.67 0.81 -2.74
C SER A 128 -24.00 0.36 -3.32
N MET A 129 -25.12 0.85 -2.78
CA MET A 129 -26.47 0.43 -3.16
C MET A 129 -26.73 -1.08 -2.98
N GLY A 130 -26.06 -1.73 -2.04
CA GLY A 130 -26.12 -3.18 -1.84
C GLY A 130 -25.36 -3.99 -2.90
N GLU A 131 -24.64 -3.34 -3.82
CA GLU A 131 -23.83 -3.99 -4.85
C GLU A 131 -22.34 -3.85 -4.56
N ILE A 132 -21.54 -4.79 -5.09
CA ILE A 132 -20.08 -4.68 -5.05
C ILE A 132 -19.61 -3.44 -5.84
N ALA A 133 -18.79 -2.64 -5.16
CA ALA A 133 -18.23 -1.39 -5.65
C ALA A 133 -16.73 -1.30 -5.26
N LEU A 134 -15.88 -1.99 -6.02
CA LEU A 134 -14.42 -2.09 -5.80
C LEU A 134 -13.62 -0.88 -6.32
N GLY A 135 -14.26 0.01 -7.06
CA GLY A 135 -13.61 1.06 -7.84
C GLY A 135 -14.54 2.24 -8.12
N ARG A 136 -14.25 2.97 -9.21
CA ARG A 136 -15.01 4.14 -9.68
C ARG A 136 -15.13 4.13 -11.19
N ASN A 137 -16.24 4.65 -11.69
CA ASN A 137 -16.41 4.93 -13.11
C ASN A 137 -15.66 6.23 -13.43
N VAL A 138 -14.81 6.20 -14.44
CA VAL A 138 -14.00 7.35 -14.86
C VAL A 138 -14.09 7.54 -16.37
N LEU A 139 -14.08 8.80 -16.81
CA LEU A 139 -14.07 9.16 -18.22
C LEU A 139 -12.68 8.87 -18.80
N VAL A 140 -12.58 7.89 -19.71
CA VAL A 140 -11.32 7.42 -20.30
C VAL A 140 -11.18 7.84 -21.75
N ALA A 141 -9.96 8.17 -22.16
CA ALA A 141 -9.55 8.28 -23.55
C ALA A 141 -8.49 7.22 -23.90
N PHE A 142 -8.65 6.53 -25.03
CA PHE A 142 -7.67 5.58 -25.55
C PHE A 142 -6.78 6.24 -26.59
N MET A 143 -5.71 6.90 -26.15
CA MET A 143 -4.73 7.54 -27.02
C MET A 143 -3.32 7.54 -26.40
N PRO A 144 -2.24 7.52 -27.19
CA PRO A 144 -0.90 7.79 -26.68
C PRO A 144 -0.79 9.25 -26.20
N TRP A 145 0.01 9.48 -25.17
CA TRP A 145 0.26 10.83 -24.64
C TRP A 145 1.74 11.00 -24.30
N GLU A 146 2.50 11.63 -25.21
CA GLU A 146 3.91 12.04 -25.04
C GLU A 146 4.88 11.01 -24.40
N GLY A 147 4.57 9.72 -24.46
CA GLY A 147 5.32 8.66 -23.77
C GLY A 147 5.03 8.51 -22.27
N GLU A 148 4.17 9.35 -21.69
CA GLU A 148 3.80 9.30 -20.27
C GLU A 148 2.91 8.09 -19.95
N ASN A 149 2.17 7.61 -20.95
CA ASN A 149 1.44 6.35 -20.89
C ASN A 149 2.15 5.22 -21.67
N PHE A 150 3.47 5.26 -21.78
CA PHE A 150 4.23 4.19 -22.44
C PHE A 150 3.96 2.82 -21.80
N GLU A 151 3.74 1.81 -22.63
CA GLU A 151 3.38 0.44 -22.22
C GLU A 151 2.15 0.36 -21.30
N ASP A 152 2.37 0.16 -20.00
CA ASP A 152 1.36 0.00 -18.96
C ASP A 152 1.26 1.23 -18.05
N ALA A 153 1.97 2.31 -18.36
CA ALA A 153 1.84 3.54 -17.60
C ALA A 153 0.46 4.16 -17.80
N ILE A 154 -0.08 4.71 -16.71
CA ILE A 154 -1.39 5.37 -16.70
C ILE A 154 -1.17 6.85 -16.41
N LEU A 155 -1.89 7.69 -17.16
CA LEU A 155 -1.97 9.11 -16.92
C LEU A 155 -3.35 9.45 -16.37
N ILE A 156 -3.38 10.24 -15.30
CA ILE A 156 -4.63 10.64 -14.65
C ILE A 156 -4.75 12.15 -14.49
N SER A 157 -5.98 12.65 -14.43
CA SER A 157 -6.32 14.03 -14.11
C SER A 157 -6.16 14.32 -12.62
N GLU A 158 -5.66 15.51 -12.29
CA GLU A 158 -5.59 16.05 -10.93
C GLU A 158 -6.98 16.12 -10.25
N ARG A 159 -8.06 16.23 -11.04
CA ARG A 159 -9.44 16.18 -10.54
C ARG A 159 -9.70 14.98 -9.64
N LEU A 160 -9.15 13.82 -10.03
CA LEU A 160 -9.31 12.57 -9.27
C LEU A 160 -8.71 12.66 -7.86
N VAL A 161 -7.67 13.49 -7.70
CA VAL A 161 -7.00 13.78 -6.41
C VAL A 161 -7.76 14.86 -5.63
N LYS A 162 -8.24 15.91 -6.32
CA LYS A 162 -9.01 17.02 -5.71
C LYS A 162 -10.34 16.54 -5.12
N GLU A 163 -11.08 15.71 -5.84
CA GLU A 163 -12.41 15.23 -5.45
C GLU A 163 -12.41 13.98 -4.55
N ASP A 164 -11.21 13.48 -4.17
CA ASP A 164 -11.03 12.25 -3.39
C ASP A 164 -11.69 11.02 -4.05
N ILE A 165 -11.58 10.87 -5.37
CA ILE A 165 -12.24 9.78 -6.12
C ILE A 165 -11.62 8.41 -5.78
N PHE A 166 -10.28 8.32 -5.81
CA PHE A 166 -9.51 7.12 -5.48
C PHE A 166 -8.79 7.21 -4.13
N THR A 167 -9.43 7.88 -3.17
CA THR A 167 -8.87 8.00 -1.82
C THR A 167 -9.32 6.84 -0.93
N SER A 168 -8.37 6.21 -0.23
CA SER A 168 -8.60 5.10 0.69
C SER A 168 -8.20 5.47 2.12
N VAL A 169 -8.73 4.75 3.11
CA VAL A 169 -8.32 4.85 4.51
C VAL A 169 -7.62 3.57 4.92
N HIS A 170 -6.43 3.72 5.47
CA HIS A 170 -5.63 2.63 6.02
C HIS A 170 -5.50 2.81 7.52
N ILE A 171 -5.53 1.71 8.27
CA ILE A 171 -5.43 1.74 9.73
C ILE A 171 -4.30 0.80 10.12
N GLU A 172 -3.22 1.38 10.63
CA GLU A 172 -2.09 0.63 11.16
C GLU A 172 -2.23 0.49 12.68
N GLU A 173 -1.80 -0.67 13.17
CA GLU A 173 -1.76 -1.01 14.59
C GLU A 173 -0.29 -1.03 15.01
N TYR A 174 0.03 -0.17 15.98
CA TYR A 174 1.33 -0.18 16.64
C TYR A 174 1.16 -0.66 18.07
N GLU A 175 1.98 -1.62 18.48
CA GLU A 175 1.91 -2.18 19.84
C GLU A 175 3.26 -2.09 20.54
N VAL A 176 3.21 -1.88 21.85
CA VAL A 176 4.38 -1.97 22.72
C VAL A 176 4.01 -2.63 24.03
N GLU A 177 4.91 -3.47 24.50
CA GLU A 177 4.81 -4.16 25.78
C GLU A 177 5.81 -3.60 26.78
N ALA A 178 5.36 -3.48 28.02
CA ALA A 178 6.20 -3.24 29.19
C ALA A 178 6.40 -4.57 29.93
N ARG A 179 7.66 -4.99 30.01
CA ARG A 179 8.04 -6.30 30.54
C ARG A 179 8.86 -6.20 31.82
N ASP A 180 8.78 -7.23 32.65
CA ASP A 180 9.71 -7.41 33.76
C ASP A 180 11.06 -7.88 33.23
N THR A 181 12.10 -7.07 33.45
CA THR A 181 13.48 -7.46 33.14
C THR A 181 14.22 -7.83 34.42
N LYS A 182 15.37 -8.50 34.28
CA LYS A 182 16.23 -8.84 35.44
C LYS A 182 16.74 -7.60 36.19
N LEU A 183 16.78 -6.44 35.52
CA LEU A 183 17.31 -5.19 36.03
C LEU A 183 16.22 -4.29 36.65
N GLY A 184 14.95 -4.68 36.49
CA GLY A 184 13.78 -3.92 36.92
C GLY A 184 12.66 -4.00 35.89
N PRO A 185 11.44 -3.58 36.26
CA PRO A 185 10.33 -3.50 35.31
C PRO A 185 10.59 -2.40 34.27
N GLU A 186 10.19 -2.64 33.02
CA GLU A 186 9.99 -1.55 32.06
C GLU A 186 8.73 -0.78 32.43
N GLU A 187 8.79 0.54 32.34
CA GLU A 187 7.68 1.41 32.71
C GLU A 187 7.20 2.22 31.51
N ILE A 188 5.88 2.33 31.37
CA ILE A 188 5.25 3.25 30.42
C ILE A 188 5.03 4.56 31.16
N THR A 189 5.68 5.62 30.70
CA THR A 189 5.70 6.92 31.38
C THR A 189 5.90 8.05 30.39
N ARG A 190 5.36 9.22 30.71
CA ARG A 190 5.64 10.49 30.02
C ARG A 190 7.06 10.97 30.26
N ASP A 191 7.69 10.50 31.33
CA ASP A 191 8.96 11.03 31.84
C ASP A 191 10.17 10.37 31.18
N ILE A 192 10.43 10.75 29.93
CA ILE A 192 11.45 10.15 29.06
C ILE A 192 12.74 11.00 29.10
N PRO A 193 13.93 10.40 29.29
CA PRO A 193 15.19 11.14 29.38
C PRO A 193 15.57 11.80 28.05
N ASN A 194 16.22 12.96 28.12
CA ASN A 194 16.82 13.70 26.99
C ASN A 194 15.82 14.21 25.93
N LEU A 195 14.53 14.34 26.28
CA LEU A 195 13.51 14.89 25.38
C LEU A 195 12.97 16.23 25.90
N GLY A 196 12.75 17.17 24.99
CA GLY A 196 12.11 18.45 25.29
C GLY A 196 10.59 18.36 25.38
N GLU A 197 9.94 19.34 26.01
CA GLU A 197 8.48 19.37 26.18
C GLU A 197 7.70 19.35 24.86
N GLU A 198 8.28 19.85 23.77
CA GLU A 198 7.63 19.86 22.46
C GLU A 198 7.35 18.43 21.94
N ALA A 199 8.28 17.50 22.17
CA ALA A 199 8.12 16.09 21.78
C ALA A 199 7.10 15.35 22.66
N LEU A 200 6.83 15.86 23.87
CA LEU A 200 5.93 15.26 24.86
C LEU A 200 4.55 15.94 24.90
N ARG A 201 4.28 16.87 23.98
CA ARG A 201 3.06 17.68 23.96
C ARG A 201 1.79 16.86 23.73
N ASP A 202 1.88 15.85 22.87
CA ASP A 202 0.75 15.03 22.46
C ASP A 202 0.57 13.76 23.33
N LEU A 203 1.47 13.54 24.30
CA LEU A 203 1.38 12.47 25.30
C LEU A 203 0.57 12.92 26.53
N ASP A 204 -0.22 12.00 27.07
CA ASP A 204 -0.92 12.15 28.34
C ASP A 204 0.00 11.94 29.55
N GLU A 205 -0.57 11.98 30.76
CA GLU A 205 0.16 11.82 32.03
C GLU A 205 0.79 10.42 32.16
N GLU A 206 0.23 9.39 31.54
CA GLU A 206 0.79 8.03 31.52
C GLU A 206 1.87 7.86 30.45
N GLY A 207 2.08 8.84 29.57
CA GLY A 207 3.01 8.76 28.45
C GLY A 207 2.41 8.10 27.21
N ILE A 208 1.09 8.06 27.09
CA ILE A 208 0.37 7.49 25.95
C ILE A 208 -0.15 8.63 25.08
N ILE A 209 -0.08 8.48 23.75
CA ILE A 209 -0.54 9.51 22.85
C ILE A 209 -2.06 9.71 22.91
N ARG A 210 -2.50 10.96 22.93
CA ARG A 210 -3.93 11.31 22.96
C ARG A 210 -4.64 10.96 21.65
N ILE A 211 -5.89 10.49 21.76
CA ILE A 211 -6.75 10.25 20.60
C ILE A 211 -7.00 11.58 19.85
N GLY A 212 -6.90 11.52 18.52
CA GLY A 212 -7.08 12.67 17.64
C GLY A 212 -5.80 13.49 17.38
N ALA A 213 -4.66 13.12 17.98
CA ALA A 213 -3.37 13.71 17.62
C ALA A 213 -2.98 13.36 16.17
N ASN A 214 -2.34 14.31 15.49
CA ASN A 214 -1.72 14.06 14.19
C ASN A 214 -0.26 13.68 14.43
N VAL A 215 0.17 12.57 13.86
CA VAL A 215 1.50 12.01 14.07
C VAL A 215 2.29 11.96 12.77
N LYS A 216 3.59 12.18 12.89
CA LYS A 216 4.59 12.14 11.82
C LYS A 216 5.70 11.13 12.17
N PRO A 217 6.52 10.71 11.19
CA PRO A 217 7.65 9.85 11.46
C PRO A 217 8.55 10.41 12.58
N GLY A 218 8.86 9.57 13.57
CA GLY A 218 9.69 9.93 14.72
C GLY A 218 8.94 10.43 15.97
N ASP A 219 7.67 10.80 15.83
CA ASP A 219 6.81 11.17 16.96
C ASP A 219 6.59 9.97 17.89
N ILE A 220 6.42 10.24 19.18
CA ILE A 220 6.27 9.21 20.22
C ILE A 220 4.79 8.85 20.34
N LEU A 221 4.48 7.56 20.15
CA LEU A 221 3.14 7.02 20.37
C LEU A 221 2.95 6.58 21.81
N VAL A 222 3.98 5.94 22.39
CA VAL A 222 3.97 5.46 23.77
C VAL A 222 5.36 5.63 24.35
N GLY A 223 5.48 6.42 25.40
CA GLY A 223 6.70 6.60 26.17
C GLY A 223 7.03 5.33 26.95
N LYS A 224 8.21 4.77 26.70
CA LYS A 224 8.69 3.59 27.42
C LYS A 224 10.12 3.79 27.86
N VAL A 225 10.38 3.47 29.13
CA VAL A 225 11.71 3.50 29.72
C VAL A 225 12.11 2.10 30.18
N THR A 226 13.32 1.69 29.80
CA THR A 226 13.92 0.42 30.23
C THR A 226 15.07 0.71 31.19
N PRO A 227 15.14 0.07 32.37
CA PRO A 227 16.27 0.22 33.28
C PRO A 227 17.57 -0.23 32.61
N LYS A 228 18.60 0.60 32.67
CA LYS A 228 19.94 0.26 32.22
C LYS A 228 20.62 -0.54 33.32
N GLY A 229 21.27 -1.64 32.94
CA GLY A 229 22.17 -2.32 33.86
C GLY A 229 23.42 -1.48 34.08
N GLU A 230 24.07 -1.65 35.23
CA GLU A 230 25.46 -1.24 35.43
C GLU A 230 26.37 -2.11 34.53
N THR A 231 26.33 -1.90 33.22
CA THR A 231 27.46 -2.21 32.36
C THR A 231 28.40 -1.02 32.38
N GLU A 232 29.72 -1.27 32.40
CA GLU A 232 30.76 -0.23 32.39
C GLU A 232 30.44 0.79 31.29
N LEU A 233 29.99 1.98 31.69
CA LEU A 233 29.87 3.13 30.79
C LEU A 233 31.19 3.25 30.04
N THR A 234 31.12 3.47 28.72
CA THR A 234 32.35 3.65 27.97
C THR A 234 33.14 4.82 28.57
N PRO A 235 34.49 4.81 28.52
CA PRO A 235 35.29 5.91 29.04
C PRO A 235 34.82 7.29 28.56
N GLU A 236 34.33 7.36 27.31
CA GLU A 236 33.76 8.55 26.70
C GLU A 236 32.43 8.97 27.35
N GLU A 237 31.51 8.03 27.58
CA GLU A 237 30.24 8.31 28.27
C GLU A 237 30.47 8.71 29.74
N ARG A 238 31.45 8.10 30.42
CA ARG A 238 31.87 8.49 31.77
C ARG A 238 32.39 9.92 31.80
N LEU A 239 33.20 10.30 30.82
CA LEU A 239 33.75 11.65 30.71
C LEU A 239 32.64 12.67 30.43
N LEU A 240 31.75 12.39 29.48
CA LEU A 240 30.59 13.25 29.20
C LEU A 240 29.73 13.46 30.45
N ARG A 241 29.47 12.38 31.21
CA ARG A 241 28.71 12.46 32.47
C ARG A 241 29.42 13.31 33.52
N ALA A 242 30.75 13.21 33.63
CA ALA A 242 31.54 14.01 34.54
C ALA A 242 31.56 15.51 34.18
N ILE A 243 31.52 15.83 32.87
CA ILE A 243 31.52 17.21 32.37
C ILE A 243 30.14 17.87 32.52
N PHE A 244 29.07 17.20 32.11
CA PHE A 244 27.73 17.80 32.07
C PHE A 244 26.99 17.75 33.41
N GLY A 245 27.49 17.00 34.39
CA GLY A 245 26.93 16.98 35.76
C GLY A 245 25.49 16.47 35.85
N GLU A 246 24.91 16.01 34.74
CA GLU A 246 23.59 15.39 34.72
C GLU A 246 23.68 14.10 35.53
N LYS A 247 22.87 14.03 36.61
CA LYS A 247 22.43 12.76 37.16
C LYS A 247 21.56 12.09 36.09
N ALA A 248 22.19 11.57 35.05
CA ALA A 248 21.51 10.82 34.01
C ALA A 248 20.71 9.73 34.71
N ARG A 249 19.38 9.77 34.57
CA ARG A 249 18.51 8.72 35.09
C ARG A 249 19.00 7.39 34.55
N GLU A 250 18.92 6.36 35.39
CA GLU A 250 19.40 5.00 35.10
C GLU A 250 18.52 4.26 34.08
N VAL A 251 17.76 5.00 33.26
CA VAL A 251 16.82 4.45 32.30
C VAL A 251 17.17 4.87 30.88
N ARG A 252 16.82 4.03 29.92
CA ARG A 252 16.98 4.27 28.49
C ARG A 252 15.61 4.51 27.86
N ASP A 253 15.54 5.47 26.94
CA ASP A 253 14.39 5.61 26.04
C ASP A 253 14.29 4.39 25.11
N THR A 254 13.22 3.63 25.27
CA THR A 254 12.82 2.50 24.42
C THR A 254 11.38 2.68 23.92
N SER A 255 10.95 3.95 23.81
CA SER A 255 9.60 4.37 23.44
C SER A 255 9.21 3.89 22.04
N LEU A 256 7.91 3.63 21.88
CA LEU A 256 7.31 3.34 20.60
C LEU A 256 7.18 4.64 19.79
N ARG A 257 7.84 4.68 18.64
CA ARG A 257 7.82 5.83 17.72
C ARG A 257 7.17 5.45 16.41
N VAL A 258 6.59 6.44 15.73
CA VAL A 258 6.05 6.26 14.39
C VAL A 258 7.17 5.89 13.42
N PRO A 259 7.08 4.77 12.68
CA PRO A 259 8.09 4.38 11.72
C PRO A 259 8.26 5.38 10.56
N HIS A 260 9.39 5.26 9.86
CA HIS A 260 9.67 6.07 8.68
C HIS A 260 8.63 5.82 7.58
N GLY A 261 8.10 6.91 7.02
CA GLY A 261 7.14 6.88 5.92
C GLY A 261 5.67 6.69 6.35
N GLU A 262 5.41 6.48 7.64
CA GLU A 262 4.04 6.39 8.17
C GLU A 262 3.63 7.72 8.80
N TYR A 263 2.39 8.11 8.61
CA TYR A 263 1.80 9.31 9.20
C TYR A 263 0.29 9.13 9.30
N GLY A 264 -0.35 9.90 10.17
CA GLY A 264 -1.80 9.84 10.26
C GLY A 264 -2.36 10.48 11.51
N LYS A 265 -3.59 10.07 11.83
CA LYS A 265 -4.30 10.54 13.01
C LYS A 265 -4.56 9.35 13.94
N VAL A 266 -4.26 9.52 15.22
CA VAL A 266 -4.60 8.51 16.24
C VAL A 266 -6.11 8.43 16.35
N ILE A 267 -6.68 7.25 16.09
CA ILE A 267 -8.14 7.03 16.13
C ILE A 267 -8.60 6.31 17.40
N ASP A 268 -7.77 5.43 17.94
CA ASP A 268 -8.11 4.60 19.09
C ASP A 268 -6.84 4.17 19.80
N VAL A 269 -6.94 3.97 21.11
CA VAL A 269 -5.86 3.46 21.96
C VAL A 269 -6.44 2.45 22.92
N LYS A 270 -5.87 1.24 22.93
CA LYS A 270 -6.27 0.16 23.83
C LYS A 270 -5.13 -0.17 24.77
N VAL A 271 -5.43 -0.12 26.06
CA VAL A 271 -4.48 -0.41 27.14
C VAL A 271 -4.95 -1.67 27.83
N PHE A 272 -4.08 -2.66 27.91
CA PHE A 272 -4.29 -3.90 28.64
C PHE A 272 -3.29 -3.96 29.80
N SER A 273 -3.78 -4.31 30.97
CA SER A 273 -2.95 -4.39 32.19
C SER A 273 -3.19 -5.68 32.93
N ARG A 274 -2.09 -6.31 33.39
CA ARG A 274 -2.15 -7.49 34.25
C ARG A 274 -2.91 -7.20 35.55
N GLU A 275 -2.78 -5.99 36.08
CA GLU A 275 -3.47 -5.56 37.31
C GLU A 275 -4.99 -5.46 37.12
N ALA A 276 -5.44 -5.15 35.90
CA ALA A 276 -6.86 -5.09 35.54
C ALA A 276 -7.48 -6.48 35.29
N GLY A 277 -6.67 -7.54 35.34
CA GLY A 277 -7.11 -8.92 35.09
C GLY A 277 -7.07 -9.33 33.62
N ASP A 278 -6.42 -8.56 32.74
CA ASP A 278 -6.26 -8.92 31.33
C ASP A 278 -5.28 -10.09 31.14
N GLU A 279 -5.60 -11.00 30.21
CA GLU A 279 -4.71 -12.11 29.85
C GLU A 279 -3.52 -11.62 29.03
N LEU A 280 -2.37 -11.47 29.68
CA LEU A 280 -1.10 -11.05 29.06
C LEU A 280 -0.05 -12.16 29.11
N ALA A 281 0.84 -12.18 28.12
CA ALA A 281 1.97 -13.11 28.06
C ALA A 281 2.82 -13.06 29.35
N PRO A 282 3.42 -14.18 29.80
CA PRO A 282 4.22 -14.21 31.02
C PRO A 282 5.32 -13.15 31.03
N GLY A 283 5.40 -12.36 32.10
CA GLY A 283 6.38 -11.28 32.26
C GLY A 283 6.00 -9.96 31.57
N VAL A 284 4.83 -9.86 30.93
CA VAL A 284 4.26 -8.59 30.44
C VAL A 284 3.32 -8.02 31.50
N ASN A 285 3.54 -6.77 31.89
CA ASN A 285 2.75 -6.03 32.87
C ASN A 285 1.67 -5.18 32.21
N LYS A 286 2.04 -4.45 31.15
CA LYS A 286 1.15 -3.56 30.41
C LYS A 286 1.41 -3.71 28.91
N LEU A 287 0.34 -3.76 28.12
CA LEU A 287 0.37 -3.78 26.65
C LEU A 287 -0.46 -2.60 26.16
N VAL A 288 0.13 -1.75 25.33
CA VAL A 288 -0.55 -0.60 24.73
C VAL A 288 -0.58 -0.78 23.22
N LYS A 289 -1.78 -0.70 22.64
CA LYS A 289 -2.03 -0.71 21.20
C LYS A 289 -2.55 0.64 20.76
N VAL A 290 -1.90 1.24 19.78
CA VAL A 290 -2.25 2.54 19.21
C VAL A 290 -2.67 2.33 17.76
N TYR A 291 -3.89 2.74 17.42
CA TYR A 291 -4.42 2.68 16.06
C TYR A 291 -4.27 4.04 15.39
N VAL A 292 -3.53 4.06 14.27
CA VAL A 292 -3.28 5.27 13.48
C VAL A 292 -3.96 5.12 12.13
N ALA A 293 -4.89 6.02 11.83
CA ALA A 293 -5.56 6.05 10.54
C ALA A 293 -4.89 7.05 9.60
N GLN A 294 -4.62 6.60 8.37
CA GLN A 294 -4.05 7.39 7.30
C GLN A 294 -5.05 7.51 6.14
N LYS A 295 -5.32 8.74 5.70
CA LYS A 295 -6.06 9.00 4.46
C LYS A 295 -5.07 9.03 3.30
N ARG A 296 -5.09 8.00 2.45
CA ARG A 296 -4.20 7.86 1.30
C ARG A 296 -4.91 8.27 0.02
N LYS A 297 -4.58 9.46 -0.47
CA LYS A 297 -4.98 9.92 -1.81
C LYS A 297 -4.29 9.08 -2.88
N ILE A 298 -4.76 9.17 -4.12
CA ILE A 298 -4.07 8.55 -5.25
C ILE A 298 -2.82 9.37 -5.60
N THR A 299 -1.68 8.72 -5.78
CA THR A 299 -0.40 9.37 -6.06
C THR A 299 0.35 8.68 -7.20
N VAL A 300 1.37 9.36 -7.74
CA VAL A 300 2.28 8.78 -8.74
C VAL A 300 2.98 7.56 -8.15
N GLY A 301 2.99 6.45 -8.87
CA GLY A 301 3.52 5.17 -8.40
C GLY A 301 2.47 4.21 -7.82
N ASP A 302 1.26 4.68 -7.52
CA ASP A 302 0.15 3.80 -7.15
C ASP A 302 -0.30 2.96 -8.35
N LYS A 303 -0.74 1.74 -8.08
CA LYS A 303 -1.18 0.79 -9.10
C LYS A 303 -2.70 0.80 -9.24
N MET A 304 -3.17 0.93 -10.49
CA MET A 304 -4.57 0.82 -10.86
C MET A 304 -4.80 -0.35 -11.82
N ALA A 305 -6.04 -0.84 -11.87
CA ALA A 305 -6.44 -1.84 -12.85
C ALA A 305 -7.94 -1.76 -13.18
N GLY A 306 -8.30 -2.12 -14.40
CA GLY A 306 -9.68 -2.42 -14.76
C GLY A 306 -10.00 -3.91 -14.56
N ARG A 307 -11.26 -4.29 -14.81
CA ARG A 307 -11.73 -5.68 -14.66
C ARG A 307 -11.23 -6.61 -15.76
N HIS A 308 -10.74 -6.05 -16.87
CA HIS A 308 -10.29 -6.76 -18.07
C HIS A 308 -8.79 -7.13 -18.04
N GLY A 309 -8.14 -7.05 -16.88
CA GLY A 309 -6.71 -7.37 -16.74
C GLY A 309 -5.77 -6.31 -17.31
N ASN A 310 -6.28 -5.13 -17.66
CA ASN A 310 -5.51 -3.92 -17.90
C ASN A 310 -5.01 -3.40 -16.56
N LYS A 311 -3.68 -3.41 -16.36
CA LYS A 311 -3.03 -2.97 -15.13
C LYS A 311 -2.00 -1.92 -15.47
N GLY A 312 -1.83 -0.95 -14.58
CA GLY A 312 -0.84 0.08 -14.79
C GLY A 312 -0.46 0.81 -13.53
N VAL A 313 0.67 1.49 -13.60
CA VAL A 313 1.15 2.38 -12.55
C VAL A 313 0.90 3.80 -13.01
N ILE A 314 0.44 4.66 -12.11
CA ILE A 314 0.27 6.07 -12.43
C ILE A 314 1.66 6.67 -12.63
N ALA A 315 1.95 7.10 -13.85
CA ALA A 315 3.22 7.74 -14.21
C ALA A 315 3.16 9.25 -14.01
N ARG A 316 2.03 9.88 -14.34
CA ARG A 316 1.83 11.33 -14.15
C ARG A 316 0.40 11.65 -13.78
N ILE A 317 0.27 12.71 -12.97
CA ILE A 317 -0.98 13.38 -12.66
C ILE A 317 -0.89 14.74 -13.37
N LEU A 318 -1.72 14.95 -14.39
CA LEU A 318 -1.76 16.22 -15.11
C LEU A 318 -2.77 17.18 -14.47
N PRO A 319 -2.50 18.50 -14.48
CA PRO A 319 -3.52 19.51 -14.23
C PRO A 319 -4.74 19.31 -15.14
N GLU A 320 -5.91 19.72 -14.68
CA GLU A 320 -7.17 19.53 -15.43
C GLU A 320 -7.17 20.29 -16.74
N GLU A 321 -6.55 21.46 -16.76
CA GLU A 321 -6.38 22.32 -17.92
C GLU A 321 -5.50 21.72 -19.01
N ASP A 322 -4.56 20.82 -18.65
CA ASP A 322 -3.64 20.19 -19.59
C ASP A 322 -4.19 18.86 -20.15
N MET A 323 -5.28 18.35 -19.58
CA MET A 323 -5.87 17.08 -20.00
C MET A 323 -6.53 17.21 -21.38
N PRO A 324 -6.54 16.14 -22.20
CA PRO A 324 -7.42 16.09 -23.35
C PRO A 324 -8.87 16.36 -22.92
N PHE A 325 -9.57 17.22 -23.65
CA PHE A 325 -10.95 17.58 -23.34
C PHE A 325 -11.89 17.35 -24.52
N LEU A 326 -13.15 17.14 -24.19
CA LEU A 326 -14.26 16.95 -25.12
C LEU A 326 -14.68 18.28 -25.76
N PRO A 327 -15.41 18.28 -26.89
CA PRO A 327 -15.87 19.51 -27.54
C PRO A 327 -16.73 20.44 -26.66
N ASP A 328 -17.32 19.92 -25.59
CA ASP A 328 -18.09 20.69 -24.61
C ASP A 328 -17.24 21.32 -23.49
N GLY A 329 -15.92 21.13 -23.52
CA GLY A 329 -14.98 21.61 -22.51
C GLY A 329 -14.68 20.61 -21.38
N THR A 330 -15.32 19.43 -21.36
CA THR A 330 -15.12 18.46 -20.27
C THR A 330 -13.79 17.72 -20.41
N PRO A 331 -12.85 17.83 -19.46
CA PRO A 331 -11.60 17.08 -19.50
C PRO A 331 -11.81 15.60 -19.16
N VAL A 332 -11.05 14.72 -19.81
CA VAL A 332 -11.02 13.29 -19.48
C VAL A 332 -10.33 13.05 -18.14
N ASP A 333 -10.66 11.94 -17.48
CA ASP A 333 -10.11 11.61 -16.16
C ASP A 333 -8.85 10.76 -16.23
N ILE A 334 -8.77 9.89 -17.24
CA ILE A 334 -7.69 8.92 -17.41
C ILE A 334 -7.38 8.73 -18.89
N VAL A 335 -6.10 8.65 -19.23
CA VAL A 335 -5.64 8.36 -20.59
C VAL A 335 -4.93 7.01 -20.58
N LEU A 336 -5.47 6.07 -21.33
CA LEU A 336 -4.93 4.71 -21.48
C LEU A 336 -4.29 4.54 -22.85
N ASN A 337 -3.16 3.82 -22.87
CA ASN A 337 -2.46 3.57 -24.12
C ASN A 337 -3.17 2.48 -24.95
N PRO A 338 -3.57 2.77 -26.20
CA PRO A 338 -4.25 1.80 -27.05
C PRO A 338 -3.35 0.61 -27.44
N LEU A 339 -2.02 0.76 -27.45
CA LEU A 339 -1.08 -0.32 -27.81
C LEU A 339 -1.18 -1.52 -26.88
N GLY A 340 -1.65 -1.28 -25.66
CA GLY A 340 -1.86 -2.32 -24.66
C GLY A 340 -3.05 -3.22 -24.90
N VAL A 341 -3.95 -2.91 -25.85
CA VAL A 341 -5.19 -3.70 -26.06
C VAL A 341 -4.99 -4.83 -27.07
N PRO A 342 -4.44 -4.60 -28.29
CA PRO A 342 -4.32 -5.66 -29.31
C PRO A 342 -3.43 -6.81 -28.87
N SER A 343 -2.27 -6.51 -28.28
CA SER A 343 -1.29 -7.51 -27.81
C SER A 343 -1.81 -8.37 -26.65
N ARG A 344 -2.84 -7.89 -25.94
CA ARG A 344 -3.41 -8.52 -24.76
C ARG A 344 -4.76 -9.19 -25.02
N MET A 345 -5.35 -8.95 -26.19
CA MET A 345 -6.63 -9.53 -26.61
C MET A 345 -7.73 -9.39 -25.54
N ASN A 346 -7.83 -8.21 -24.91
CA ASN A 346 -8.83 -7.88 -23.90
C ASN A 346 -9.74 -6.75 -24.37
N ILE A 347 -10.45 -7.02 -25.47
CA ILE A 347 -11.33 -6.06 -26.17
C ILE A 347 -12.54 -5.71 -25.32
N GLY A 348 -12.92 -6.55 -24.35
CA GLY A 348 -14.03 -6.29 -23.43
C GLY A 348 -13.95 -4.92 -22.75
N GLN A 349 -12.76 -4.37 -22.50
CA GLN A 349 -12.61 -3.03 -21.91
C GLN A 349 -13.10 -1.90 -22.84
N ILE A 350 -12.99 -2.08 -24.16
CA ILE A 350 -13.48 -1.13 -25.16
C ILE A 350 -15.00 -1.21 -25.24
N LEU A 351 -15.56 -2.43 -25.19
CA LEU A 351 -17.01 -2.63 -25.12
C LEU A 351 -17.61 -2.04 -23.84
N GLU A 352 -16.93 -2.23 -22.70
CA GLU A 352 -17.27 -1.58 -21.43
C GLU A 352 -17.27 -0.05 -21.57
N THR A 353 -16.24 0.51 -22.22
CA THR A 353 -16.10 1.95 -22.44
C THR A 353 -17.28 2.52 -23.25
N HIS A 354 -17.66 1.85 -24.34
CA HIS A 354 -18.77 2.27 -25.19
C HIS A 354 -20.12 2.17 -24.46
N LEU A 355 -20.41 1.03 -23.83
CA LEU A 355 -21.66 0.84 -23.11
C LEU A 355 -21.74 1.74 -21.86
N GLY A 356 -20.60 2.01 -21.22
CA GLY A 356 -20.48 2.95 -20.11
C GLY A 356 -20.84 4.39 -20.51
N TRP A 357 -20.53 4.80 -21.74
CA TRP A 357 -21.01 6.08 -22.27
C TRP A 357 -22.53 6.14 -22.35
N VAL A 358 -23.17 5.10 -22.90
CA VAL A 358 -24.64 4.99 -22.97
C VAL A 358 -25.25 5.03 -21.57
N ALA A 359 -24.72 4.22 -20.65
CA ALA A 359 -25.17 4.13 -19.27
C ALA A 359 -25.11 5.49 -18.56
N ASN A 360 -24.02 6.25 -18.75
CA ASN A 360 -23.89 7.59 -18.20
C ASN A 360 -24.89 8.58 -18.82
N ARG A 361 -25.07 8.55 -20.14
CA ARG A 361 -25.98 9.45 -20.86
C ARG A 361 -27.44 9.21 -20.48
N GLU A 362 -27.85 7.95 -20.33
CA GLU A 362 -29.20 7.59 -19.92
C GLU A 362 -29.42 7.62 -18.40
N ARG A 363 -28.35 7.82 -17.60
CA ARG A 363 -28.39 7.77 -16.13
C ARG A 363 -28.94 6.43 -15.61
N LYS A 364 -28.49 5.32 -16.21
CA LYS A 364 -28.92 3.96 -15.86
C LYS A 364 -27.74 3.02 -15.72
N PHE A 365 -27.79 2.16 -14.71
CA PHE A 365 -26.90 1.02 -14.59
C PHE A 365 -27.36 -0.08 -15.55
N VAL A 366 -26.43 -0.71 -16.25
CA VAL A 366 -26.70 -1.77 -17.23
C VAL A 366 -25.98 -3.05 -16.80
N ALA A 367 -26.66 -4.19 -16.90
CA ALA A 367 -26.04 -5.50 -16.67
C ALA A 367 -25.74 -6.18 -18.01
N SER A 368 -24.50 -6.61 -18.21
CA SER A 368 -24.07 -7.45 -19.32
C SER A 368 -23.44 -8.74 -18.77
N PRO A 369 -24.26 -9.79 -18.51
CA PRO A 369 -23.78 -11.03 -17.95
C PRO A 369 -22.74 -11.72 -18.87
N PRO A 370 -21.71 -12.38 -18.31
CA PRO A 370 -20.75 -13.16 -19.11
C PRO A 370 -21.45 -14.17 -20.02
N PHE A 371 -21.07 -14.19 -21.30
CA PHE A 371 -21.58 -15.06 -22.37
C PHE A 371 -23.06 -14.90 -22.76
N ASP A 372 -23.83 -14.04 -22.08
CA ASP A 372 -25.26 -13.80 -22.34
C ASP A 372 -25.60 -12.29 -22.31
N GLY A 373 -24.58 -11.46 -22.50
CA GLY A 373 -24.65 -10.01 -22.40
C GLY A 373 -24.93 -9.30 -23.72
N ALA A 374 -24.75 -7.98 -23.70
CA ALA A 374 -24.96 -7.13 -24.87
C ALA A 374 -23.99 -7.47 -26.01
N LYS A 375 -24.52 -7.59 -27.23
CA LYS A 375 -23.72 -7.85 -28.43
C LYS A 375 -23.16 -6.55 -28.99
N GLU A 376 -22.07 -6.65 -29.76
CA GLU A 376 -21.40 -5.49 -30.37
C GLU A 376 -22.38 -4.58 -31.14
N TRP A 377 -23.21 -5.15 -32.01
CA TRP A 377 -24.16 -4.37 -32.82
C TRP A 377 -25.25 -3.69 -31.96
N GLU A 378 -25.66 -4.31 -30.84
CA GLU A 378 -26.63 -3.72 -29.90
C GLU A 378 -25.99 -2.51 -29.18
N ILE A 379 -24.71 -2.60 -28.84
CA ILE A 379 -23.96 -1.48 -28.22
C ILE A 379 -23.83 -0.32 -29.22
N LEU A 380 -23.49 -0.59 -30.48
CA LEU A 380 -23.38 0.43 -31.52
C LEU A 380 -24.74 1.09 -31.84
N GLU A 381 -25.82 0.29 -31.85
CA GLU A 381 -27.18 0.80 -32.02
C GLU A 381 -27.60 1.64 -30.81
N ALA A 382 -27.25 1.22 -29.59
CA ALA A 382 -27.50 1.97 -28.36
C ALA A 382 -26.74 3.29 -28.33
N LEU A 383 -25.47 3.33 -28.77
CA LEU A 383 -24.71 4.57 -28.92
C LEU A 383 -25.46 5.58 -29.79
N SER A 384 -25.95 5.12 -30.95
CA SER A 384 -26.67 5.95 -31.91
C SER A 384 -28.05 6.41 -31.44
N ARG A 385 -28.72 5.63 -30.58
CA ARG A 385 -30.09 5.92 -30.10
C ARG A 385 -30.15 6.56 -28.72
N SER A 386 -29.04 6.55 -27.98
CA SER A 386 -28.99 6.99 -26.59
C SER A 386 -29.43 8.45 -26.45
N LYS A 387 -30.38 8.69 -25.53
CA LYS A 387 -30.88 10.03 -25.23
C LYS A 387 -30.36 10.48 -23.88
N ALA A 388 -29.87 11.71 -23.82
CA ALA A 388 -29.46 12.30 -22.56
C ALA A 388 -30.68 12.45 -21.64
N MET A 389 -30.57 11.88 -20.44
CA MET A 389 -31.58 12.03 -19.38
C MET A 389 -31.05 12.98 -18.30
N THR A 390 -31.89 13.92 -17.86
CA THR A 390 -31.62 14.86 -16.78
C THR A 390 -32.69 14.76 -15.69
N ASN A 391 -32.39 15.20 -14.47
CA ASN A 391 -33.29 15.17 -13.32
C ASN A 391 -33.76 13.77 -12.90
N THR A 392 -32.88 12.77 -12.95
CA THR A 392 -33.19 11.43 -12.43
C THR A 392 -32.85 11.34 -10.94
N PRO A 393 -33.57 10.56 -10.12
CA PRO A 393 -33.27 10.45 -8.68
C PRO A 393 -31.85 9.97 -8.36
N GLN A 394 -31.25 9.22 -9.29
CA GLN A 394 -29.92 8.62 -9.18
C GLN A 394 -28.83 9.45 -9.90
N GLU A 395 -29.15 10.65 -10.40
CA GLU A 395 -28.24 11.49 -11.19
C GLU A 395 -26.90 11.76 -10.47
N HIS A 396 -26.94 11.88 -9.15
CA HIS A 396 -25.75 12.07 -8.30
C HIS A 396 -24.73 10.91 -8.34
N LEU A 397 -25.12 9.74 -8.85
CA LEU A 397 -24.25 8.59 -9.05
C LEU A 397 -23.61 8.54 -10.45
N PHE A 398 -24.00 9.45 -11.34
CA PHE A 398 -23.48 9.54 -12.69
C PHE A 398 -22.65 10.82 -12.88
N ASP A 399 -21.87 10.87 -13.96
CA ASP A 399 -21.04 12.03 -14.26
C ASP A 399 -21.85 13.08 -15.04
N THR A 400 -22.11 14.20 -14.38
CA THR A 400 -22.91 15.31 -14.90
C THR A 400 -22.09 16.38 -15.62
N ARG A 401 -20.78 16.20 -15.77
CA ARG A 401 -19.91 17.18 -16.44
C ARG A 401 -20.15 17.23 -17.94
N VAL A 402 -20.34 16.06 -18.56
CA VAL A 402 -20.57 15.94 -20.00
C VAL A 402 -21.93 16.56 -20.36
N SER A 403 -21.91 17.46 -21.34
CA SER A 403 -23.10 18.15 -21.83
C SER A 403 -24.10 17.16 -22.41
N PRO A 404 -25.41 17.29 -22.08
CA PRO A 404 -26.48 16.49 -22.68
C PRO A 404 -26.53 16.56 -24.21
N ASP A 405 -26.10 17.68 -24.78
CA ASP A 405 -26.14 17.95 -26.23
C ASP A 405 -24.94 17.35 -26.98
N LEU A 406 -23.92 16.88 -26.26
CA LEU A 406 -22.72 16.32 -26.88
C LEU A 406 -23.01 14.91 -27.42
N GLU A 407 -22.87 14.72 -28.73
CA GLU A 407 -23.01 13.41 -29.37
C GLU A 407 -21.64 12.82 -29.72
N ILE A 408 -21.50 11.51 -29.53
CA ILE A 408 -20.35 10.75 -30.01
C ILE A 408 -20.70 10.07 -31.34
N LEU A 409 -19.67 9.71 -32.09
CA LEU A 409 -19.85 9.02 -33.36
C LEU A 409 -20.44 7.62 -33.12
N PRO A 410 -21.23 7.08 -34.07
CA PRO A 410 -21.90 5.78 -33.93
C PRO A 410 -20.99 4.60 -33.57
N TYR A 411 -19.69 4.72 -33.86
CA TYR A 411 -18.66 3.71 -33.58
C TYR A 411 -17.84 3.99 -32.31
N GLY A 412 -18.31 4.89 -31.43
CA GLY A 412 -17.75 5.08 -30.08
C GLY A 412 -16.55 6.01 -29.99
N LYS A 413 -16.36 6.89 -30.97
CA LYS A 413 -15.26 7.86 -31.00
C LYS A 413 -15.73 9.30 -31.04
N ILE A 414 -14.86 10.21 -30.65
CA ILE A 414 -15.08 11.65 -30.72
C ILE A 414 -13.75 12.38 -30.94
N THR A 415 -13.82 13.56 -31.54
CA THR A 415 -12.67 14.46 -31.62
C THR A 415 -12.38 15.05 -30.25
N LEU A 416 -11.18 14.83 -29.75
CA LEU A 416 -10.66 15.47 -28.54
C LEU A 416 -9.82 16.70 -28.91
N PHE A 417 -9.68 17.61 -27.96
CA PHE A 417 -8.82 18.78 -28.05
C PHE A 417 -7.71 18.67 -27.02
N ASP A 418 -6.52 19.13 -27.39
CA ASP A 418 -5.38 19.21 -26.48
C ASP A 418 -5.58 20.39 -25.51
N GLY A 419 -5.60 20.12 -24.21
CA GLY A 419 -5.74 21.13 -23.16
C GLY A 419 -4.66 22.22 -23.19
N ARG A 420 -3.46 21.89 -23.67
CA ARG A 420 -2.31 22.80 -23.65
C ARG A 420 -2.32 23.81 -24.80
N THR A 421 -2.78 23.37 -25.97
CA THR A 421 -2.75 24.15 -27.21
C THR A 421 -4.12 24.64 -27.64
N GLY A 422 -5.18 23.92 -27.26
CA GLY A 422 -6.56 24.13 -27.72
C GLY A 422 -6.82 23.57 -29.12
N GLU A 423 -5.83 22.95 -29.76
CA GLU A 423 -5.97 22.37 -31.10
C GLU A 423 -6.66 20.99 -31.04
N PRO A 424 -7.49 20.64 -32.03
CA PRO A 424 -8.06 19.30 -32.12
C PRO A 424 -6.97 18.27 -32.45
N PHE A 425 -7.07 17.07 -31.88
CA PHE A 425 -6.22 15.95 -32.27
C PHE A 425 -6.50 15.50 -33.71
N ASP A 426 -5.46 15.08 -34.43
CA ASP A 426 -5.53 14.67 -35.85
C ASP A 426 -6.53 13.53 -36.11
N ASN A 427 -6.70 12.64 -35.13
CA ASN A 427 -7.56 11.47 -35.25
C ASN A 427 -8.61 11.45 -34.13
N GLU A 428 -9.78 10.88 -34.47
CA GLU A 428 -10.84 10.62 -33.50
C GLU A 428 -10.41 9.54 -32.49
N VAL A 429 -10.73 9.77 -31.22
CA VAL A 429 -10.30 8.94 -30.10
C VAL A 429 -11.51 8.21 -29.51
N THR A 430 -11.33 6.94 -29.13
CA THR A 430 -12.35 6.21 -28.37
C THR A 430 -12.41 6.81 -26.96
N VAL A 431 -13.60 7.29 -26.59
CA VAL A 431 -13.88 7.89 -25.28
C VAL A 431 -15.13 7.26 -24.68
N GLY A 432 -15.14 7.07 -23.36
CA GLY A 432 -16.28 6.52 -22.66
C GLY A 432 -16.04 6.38 -21.17
N TYR A 433 -16.90 5.63 -20.47
CA TYR A 433 -16.72 5.35 -19.04
C TYR A 433 -16.25 3.93 -18.83
N ILE A 434 -15.17 3.77 -18.08
CA ILE A 434 -14.62 2.47 -17.68
C ILE A 434 -14.56 2.36 -16.16
N TYR A 435 -14.76 1.16 -15.63
CA TYR A 435 -14.63 0.92 -14.19
C TYR A 435 -13.19 0.60 -13.80
N MET A 436 -12.57 1.50 -13.04
CA MET A 436 -11.18 1.37 -12.59
C MET A 436 -11.11 1.16 -11.07
N MET A 437 -10.20 0.30 -10.64
CA MET A 437 -9.95 -0.04 -9.24
C MET A 437 -8.56 0.45 -8.81
N LYS A 438 -8.45 0.93 -7.57
CA LYS A 438 -7.17 1.16 -6.89
C LYS A 438 -6.72 -0.12 -6.22
N LEU A 439 -5.50 -0.58 -6.52
CA LEU A 439 -4.97 -1.82 -5.94
C LEU A 439 -4.17 -1.54 -4.67
N ALA A 440 -4.05 -2.54 -3.78
CA ALA A 440 -3.29 -2.45 -2.52
C ALA A 440 -1.77 -2.25 -2.69
N HIS A 441 -1.29 -2.18 -3.94
CA HIS A 441 0.10 -1.91 -4.26
C HIS A 441 0.35 -0.40 -4.34
N LEU A 442 0.55 0.22 -3.18
CA LEU A 442 0.75 1.66 -3.05
C LEU A 442 2.23 2.03 -2.97
N VAL A 443 2.61 3.16 -3.55
CA VAL A 443 4.02 3.59 -3.58
C VAL A 443 4.58 3.85 -2.19
N GLU A 444 3.79 4.47 -1.30
CA GLU A 444 4.20 4.81 0.06
C GLU A 444 4.61 3.58 0.88
N THR A 445 3.93 2.45 0.64
CA THR A 445 4.28 1.18 1.29
C THR A 445 5.56 0.56 0.73
N LYS A 446 5.90 0.84 -0.52
CA LYS A 446 7.00 0.20 -1.26
C LYS A 446 8.30 0.99 -1.27
N ILE A 447 8.25 2.32 -1.13
CA ILE A 447 9.45 3.13 -1.04
C ILE A 447 10.20 2.76 0.25
N HIS A 448 11.50 2.49 0.08
CA HIS A 448 12.41 2.14 1.16
C HIS A 448 13.83 2.57 0.78
N ALA A 449 14.47 3.29 1.69
CA ALA A 449 15.85 3.71 1.55
C ALA A 449 16.58 3.50 2.88
N ARG A 450 17.84 3.12 2.79
CA ARG A 450 18.71 2.87 3.94
C ARG A 450 20.07 3.51 3.67
N SER A 451 20.55 4.27 4.65
CA SER A 451 21.95 4.69 4.72
C SER A 451 22.74 3.69 5.58
N THR A 452 22.47 3.68 6.89
CA THR A 452 22.96 2.71 7.87
C THR A 452 21.77 2.07 8.58
N GLY A 453 21.99 1.01 9.36
CA GLY A 453 20.90 0.32 10.02
C GLY A 453 21.36 -0.90 10.80
N PRO A 454 20.42 -1.74 11.27
CA PRO A 454 20.77 -2.94 12.02
C PRO A 454 21.44 -3.99 11.13
N TYR A 455 22.20 -4.85 11.79
CA TYR A 455 22.98 -5.93 11.19
C TYR A 455 22.65 -7.26 11.87
N SER A 456 22.83 -8.35 11.12
CA SER A 456 22.73 -9.71 11.65
C SER A 456 23.82 -9.97 12.68
N LEU A 457 23.47 -10.62 13.78
CA LEU A 457 24.45 -10.97 14.83
C LEU A 457 25.54 -11.93 14.32
N VAL A 458 25.17 -12.85 13.42
CA VAL A 458 26.08 -13.90 12.94
C VAL A 458 26.86 -13.43 11.73
N THR A 459 26.16 -13.03 10.67
CA THR A 459 26.81 -12.71 9.39
C THR A 459 27.32 -11.28 9.30
N GLN A 460 26.95 -10.41 10.25
CA GLN A 460 27.26 -8.97 10.23
C GLN A 460 26.76 -8.22 9.00
N GLN A 461 25.95 -8.85 8.15
CA GLN A 461 25.32 -8.24 7.00
C GLN A 461 24.11 -7.40 7.40
N PRO A 462 23.78 -6.35 6.64
CA PRO A 462 22.53 -5.62 6.77
C PRO A 462 21.33 -6.57 6.87
N LEU A 463 20.46 -6.36 7.86
CA LEU A 463 19.19 -7.10 7.94
C LEU A 463 18.35 -6.88 6.67
N GLY A 464 17.43 -7.79 6.38
CA GLY A 464 16.53 -7.69 5.23
C GLY A 464 15.17 -7.08 5.60
N GLY A 465 14.52 -6.42 4.64
CA GLY A 465 13.13 -6.00 4.76
C GLY A 465 12.90 -4.61 5.37
N LYS A 466 11.84 -3.93 4.93
CA LYS A 466 11.50 -2.55 5.30
C LYS A 466 11.24 -2.38 6.80
N ALA A 467 10.52 -3.33 7.42
CA ALA A 467 10.18 -3.28 8.84
C ALA A 467 11.42 -3.27 9.77
N GLN A 468 12.54 -3.84 9.32
CA GLN A 468 13.80 -3.88 10.06
C GLN A 468 14.79 -2.80 9.59
N PHE A 469 14.33 -1.84 8.77
CA PHE A 469 15.21 -0.86 8.12
C PHE A 469 16.36 -1.55 7.35
N GLY A 470 16.01 -2.60 6.62
CA GLY A 470 16.95 -3.53 6.00
C GLY A 470 17.66 -3.00 4.75
N GLY A 471 18.76 -3.63 4.37
CA GLY A 471 19.45 -3.37 3.10
C GLY A 471 18.74 -4.02 1.91
N GLN A 472 19.07 -3.58 0.70
CA GLN A 472 18.69 -4.28 -0.52
C GLN A 472 19.64 -5.44 -0.76
N ARG A 473 19.10 -6.57 -1.22
CA ARG A 473 19.92 -7.74 -1.53
C ARG A 473 20.65 -7.48 -2.85
N PHE A 474 21.97 -7.53 -2.81
CA PHE A 474 22.81 -7.62 -3.99
C PHE A 474 23.09 -9.09 -4.25
N GLY A 475 22.38 -9.67 -5.22
CA GLY A 475 22.42 -11.09 -5.51
C GLY A 475 23.52 -11.48 -6.49
N GLU A 476 23.62 -12.78 -6.76
CA GLU A 476 24.61 -13.35 -7.68
C GLU A 476 24.46 -12.80 -9.11
N MET A 477 23.22 -12.60 -9.58
CA MET A 477 22.97 -12.01 -10.89
C MET A 477 23.44 -10.56 -10.98
N GLU A 478 23.28 -9.76 -9.92
CA GLU A 478 23.77 -8.39 -9.87
C GLU A 478 25.31 -8.33 -9.77
N VAL A 479 25.92 -9.30 -9.09
CA VAL A 479 27.39 -9.48 -9.09
C VAL A 479 27.89 -9.71 -10.51
N TRP A 480 27.31 -10.65 -11.25
CA TRP A 480 27.67 -10.91 -12.65
C TRP A 480 27.49 -9.68 -13.54
N ALA A 481 26.49 -8.85 -13.27
CA ALA A 481 26.30 -7.60 -14.00
C ALA A 481 27.51 -6.67 -13.81
N LEU A 482 27.98 -6.47 -12.57
CA LEU A 482 29.17 -5.63 -12.31
C LEU A 482 30.46 -6.25 -12.85
N GLU A 483 30.60 -7.57 -12.79
CA GLU A 483 31.73 -8.28 -13.39
C GLU A 483 31.75 -8.09 -14.91
N GLY A 484 30.60 -8.18 -15.58
CA GLY A 484 30.46 -7.93 -17.02
C GLY A 484 30.82 -6.51 -17.43
N TYR A 485 30.56 -5.53 -16.56
CA TYR A 485 31.01 -4.14 -16.75
C TYR A 485 32.51 -3.93 -16.45
N GLY A 486 33.18 -4.88 -15.80
CA GLY A 486 34.54 -4.69 -15.28
C GLY A 486 34.60 -3.71 -14.10
N ALA A 487 33.49 -3.52 -13.38
CA ALA A 487 33.36 -2.55 -12.29
C ALA A 487 33.93 -3.10 -10.96
N ALA A 488 35.23 -3.41 -10.96
CA ALA A 488 35.89 -4.11 -9.85
C ALA A 488 35.78 -3.39 -8.50
N TYR A 489 36.00 -2.07 -8.46
CA TYR A 489 35.93 -1.29 -7.21
C TYR A 489 34.49 -1.17 -6.69
N THR A 490 33.50 -0.99 -7.56
CA THR A 490 32.09 -0.95 -7.16
C THR A 490 31.65 -2.31 -6.60
N LEU A 491 32.06 -3.40 -7.24
CA LEU A 491 31.79 -4.75 -6.74
C LEU A 491 32.46 -4.98 -5.38
N GLN A 492 33.74 -4.60 -5.23
CA GLN A 492 34.45 -4.71 -3.97
C GLN A 492 33.73 -3.92 -2.86
N GLU A 493 33.30 -2.69 -3.14
CA GLU A 493 32.57 -1.84 -2.19
C GLU A 493 31.23 -2.48 -1.74
N MET A 494 30.47 -3.07 -2.66
CA MET A 494 29.21 -3.75 -2.35
C MET A 494 29.42 -5.00 -1.48
N LEU A 495 30.51 -5.74 -1.69
CA LEU A 495 30.83 -6.96 -0.95
C LEU A 495 31.54 -6.72 0.39
N THR A 496 32.00 -5.50 0.67
CA THR A 496 32.80 -5.17 1.87
C THR A 496 32.15 -4.04 2.67
N VAL A 497 32.55 -2.80 2.42
CA VAL A 497 32.24 -1.59 3.17
C VAL A 497 30.74 -1.33 3.28
N LYS A 498 29.94 -1.69 2.26
CA LYS A 498 28.48 -1.54 2.28
C LYS A 498 27.73 -2.72 2.92
N SER A 499 28.43 -3.78 3.32
CA SER A 499 27.86 -5.02 3.83
C SER A 499 28.44 -5.38 5.21
N ASP A 500 29.41 -6.29 5.25
CA ASP A 500 29.86 -7.02 6.43
C ASP A 500 31.31 -6.75 6.83
N ASP A 501 31.99 -5.79 6.17
CA ASP A 501 33.27 -5.26 6.64
C ASP A 501 33.03 -4.30 7.82
N ILE A 502 33.17 -4.82 9.05
CA ILE A 502 32.85 -4.09 10.29
C ILE A 502 33.74 -2.85 10.47
N MET A 503 35.05 -2.98 10.23
CA MET A 503 35.99 -1.87 10.39
C MET A 503 35.89 -0.91 9.21
N GLY A 504 35.82 -1.44 7.99
CA GLY A 504 35.72 -0.65 6.77
C GLY A 504 34.46 0.19 6.73
N ARG A 505 33.29 -0.33 7.14
CA ARG A 505 32.05 0.45 7.18
C ARG A 505 32.10 1.61 8.18
N PHE A 506 32.71 1.41 9.35
CA PHE A 506 32.86 2.46 10.36
C PHE A 506 33.81 3.56 9.86
N LYS A 507 34.98 3.16 9.38
CA LYS A 507 35.98 4.06 8.78
C LYS A 507 35.40 4.82 7.59
N ALA A 508 34.59 4.17 6.75
CA ALA A 508 33.94 4.80 5.60
C ALA A 508 32.90 5.84 6.03
N TYR A 509 32.07 5.53 7.03
CA TYR A 509 31.12 6.49 7.56
C TYR A 509 31.82 7.73 8.14
N GLU A 510 32.89 7.52 8.92
CA GLU A 510 33.71 8.60 9.46
C GLU A 510 34.37 9.44 8.36
N ALA A 511 34.93 8.79 7.33
CA ALA A 511 35.54 9.46 6.20
C ALA A 511 34.52 10.31 5.43
N ILE A 512 33.30 9.80 5.19
CA ILE A 512 32.22 10.54 4.54
C ILE A 512 31.85 11.79 5.36
N VAL A 513 31.71 11.66 6.68
CA VAL A 513 31.40 12.81 7.57
C VAL A 513 32.53 13.84 7.56
N LYS A 514 33.79 13.41 7.48
CA LYS A 514 34.96 14.28 7.38
C LYS A 514 35.23 14.84 5.98
N GLY A 515 34.47 14.42 4.96
CA GLY A 515 34.73 14.78 3.55
C GLY A 515 36.03 14.21 2.99
N GLN A 516 36.52 13.10 3.56
CA GLN A 516 37.71 12.39 3.11
C GLN A 516 37.34 11.23 2.17
N ASN A 517 38.28 10.81 1.32
CA ASN A 517 38.06 9.67 0.44
C ASN A 517 37.93 8.37 1.24
N VAL A 518 37.09 7.47 0.73
CA VAL A 518 36.84 6.15 1.33
C VAL A 518 38.13 5.33 1.32
N LEU A 519 38.40 4.68 2.45
CA LEU A 519 39.61 3.91 2.72
C LEU A 519 39.57 2.53 2.05
N LYS A 520 40.75 1.89 1.92
CA LYS A 520 40.86 0.53 1.39
C LYS A 520 40.01 -0.44 2.23
N PRO A 521 39.20 -1.32 1.60
CA PRO A 521 38.41 -2.31 2.32
C PRO A 521 39.26 -3.33 3.09
N SER A 522 38.71 -3.85 4.18
CA SER A 522 39.29 -4.96 4.95
C SER A 522 38.63 -6.30 4.60
N VAL A 523 38.96 -7.35 5.33
CA VAL A 523 38.42 -8.70 5.09
C VAL A 523 36.95 -8.77 5.55
N PRO A 524 36.01 -9.22 4.68
CA PRO A 524 34.61 -9.44 5.05
C PRO A 524 34.43 -10.38 6.24
N GLU A 525 33.48 -10.08 7.12
CA GLU A 525 33.20 -10.96 8.25
C GLU A 525 32.63 -12.31 7.79
N SER A 526 31.84 -12.35 6.71
CA SER A 526 31.34 -13.62 6.14
C SER A 526 32.46 -14.58 5.76
N PHE A 527 33.62 -14.08 5.31
CA PHE A 527 34.77 -14.93 5.01
C PHE A 527 35.37 -15.54 6.28
N LYS A 528 35.44 -14.78 7.38
CA LYS A 528 35.93 -15.30 8.67
C LYS A 528 34.99 -16.35 9.23
N VAL A 529 33.69 -16.09 9.18
CA VAL A 529 32.65 -17.06 9.57
C VAL A 529 32.81 -18.35 8.76
N LEU A 530 32.97 -18.26 7.43
CA LEU A 530 33.22 -19.41 6.57
C LEU A 530 34.46 -20.21 7.00
N VAL A 531 35.59 -19.53 7.28
CA VAL A 531 36.82 -20.20 7.75
C VAL A 531 36.57 -20.95 9.06
N LYS A 532 35.85 -20.35 10.02
CA LYS A 532 35.51 -20.99 11.30
C LYS A 532 34.54 -22.15 11.12
N GLU A 533 33.57 -22.04 10.23
CA GLU A 533 32.65 -23.14 9.89
C GLU A 533 33.40 -24.32 9.27
N LEU A 534 34.34 -24.08 8.34
CA LEU A 534 35.18 -25.14 7.77
C LEU A 534 36.11 -25.77 8.83
N GLN A 535 36.71 -24.96 9.71
CA GLN A 535 37.53 -25.47 10.83
C GLN A 535 36.72 -26.34 11.79
N SER A 536 35.43 -26.03 12.01
CA SER A 536 34.53 -26.85 12.83
C SER A 536 34.29 -28.25 12.24
N LEU A 537 34.46 -28.41 10.92
CA LEU A 537 34.38 -29.67 10.19
C LEU A 537 35.75 -30.39 10.09
N ALA A 538 36.72 -30.00 10.92
CA ALA A 538 38.09 -30.48 10.89
C ALA A 538 38.84 -30.22 9.56
N LEU A 539 38.42 -29.20 8.80
CA LEU A 539 39.14 -28.70 7.63
C LEU A 539 40.05 -27.54 8.03
N ASP A 540 41.36 -27.76 7.94
CA ASP A 540 42.38 -26.75 8.27
C ASP A 540 42.56 -25.78 7.09
N VAL A 541 41.86 -24.64 7.17
CA VAL A 541 41.97 -23.54 6.19
C VAL A 541 43.00 -22.51 6.68
N ARG A 542 44.00 -22.23 5.85
CA ARG A 542 45.09 -21.29 6.14
C ARG A 542 45.25 -20.26 5.02
N VAL A 543 45.55 -19.03 5.40
CA VAL A 543 45.78 -17.92 4.46
C VAL A 543 47.28 -17.66 4.36
N TYR A 544 47.77 -17.49 3.13
CA TYR A 544 49.19 -17.28 2.86
C TYR A 544 49.45 -15.99 2.09
N ASP A 545 50.53 -15.29 2.46
CA ASP A 545 51.12 -14.22 1.67
C ASP A 545 51.77 -14.79 0.38
N SER A 546 52.08 -13.92 -0.58
CA SER A 546 52.94 -14.13 -1.73
C SER A 546 54.25 -14.88 -1.41
N ARG A 547 54.80 -14.69 -0.19
CA ARG A 547 56.01 -15.38 0.31
C ARG A 547 55.74 -16.72 1.01
N LYS A 548 54.52 -17.27 0.88
CA LYS A 548 54.07 -18.51 1.56
C LYS A 548 54.19 -18.48 3.09
N ARG A 549 54.18 -17.29 3.69
CA ARG A 549 54.07 -17.14 5.15
C ARG A 549 52.61 -17.19 5.53
N GLU A 550 52.29 -17.95 6.56
CA GLU A 550 50.94 -18.03 7.11
C GLU A 550 50.62 -16.67 7.76
N ILE A 551 49.49 -16.08 7.36
CA ILE A 551 48.97 -14.85 7.94
C ILE A 551 47.81 -15.23 8.85
N SER A 552 47.82 -14.77 10.09
CA SER A 552 46.65 -14.95 10.96
C SER A 552 45.52 -14.02 10.54
N LEU A 553 44.27 -14.45 10.69
CA LEU A 553 43.10 -13.62 10.37
C LEU A 553 43.03 -12.34 11.22
N GLU A 554 43.61 -12.35 12.43
CA GLU A 554 43.71 -11.20 13.34
C GLU A 554 44.78 -10.19 12.89
N GLU A 555 45.87 -10.65 12.26
CA GLU A 555 46.88 -9.77 11.64
C GLU A 555 46.34 -9.07 10.39
N MET A 556 45.38 -9.68 9.67
CA MET A 556 44.73 -9.06 8.51
C MET A 556 43.77 -7.93 8.88
N GLU A 557 43.28 -7.85 10.12
CA GLU A 557 42.42 -6.77 10.60
C GLU A 557 43.20 -5.49 10.92
N ASN A 558 44.44 -5.63 11.38
CA ASN A 558 45.25 -4.54 11.93
C ASN A 558 46.28 -3.97 10.95
N SER A 559 46.43 -4.56 9.76
CA SER A 559 47.31 -4.02 8.73
C SER A 559 46.63 -2.84 8.00
N ASP A 560 46.90 -1.62 8.44
CA ASP A 560 46.63 -0.40 7.64
C ASP A 560 47.55 -0.32 6.39
N GLU A 561 48.51 -1.23 6.24
CA GLU A 561 49.41 -1.36 5.09
C GLU A 561 49.06 -2.59 4.23
N ASP A 562 48.85 -2.31 2.93
CA ASP A 562 48.76 -3.23 1.79
C ASP A 562 48.30 -4.66 2.07
N THR A 563 47.01 -4.93 1.82
CA THR A 563 46.47 -6.27 1.59
C THR A 563 47.34 -7.03 0.57
N PRO A 564 48.08 -8.08 0.96
CA PRO A 564 48.83 -8.88 0.01
C PRO A 564 47.87 -9.67 -0.88
N THR A 565 48.25 -9.85 -2.15
CA THR A 565 47.50 -10.64 -3.13
C THR A 565 47.29 -12.07 -2.62
N LEU A 566 46.03 -12.40 -2.33
CA LEU A 566 45.62 -13.68 -1.73
C LEU A 566 45.63 -14.81 -2.77
N GLY A 567 46.30 -15.92 -2.45
CA GLY A 567 46.18 -17.20 -3.16
C GLY A 567 45.63 -18.28 -2.23
N ALA A 568 44.42 -18.78 -2.49
CA ALA A 568 43.82 -19.87 -1.73
C ALA A 568 44.22 -21.24 -2.32
N ASN A 569 44.68 -22.17 -1.48
CA ASN A 569 44.97 -23.56 -1.86
C ASN A 569 44.35 -24.50 -0.83
N LEU A 570 43.36 -25.30 -1.25
CA LEU A 570 42.71 -26.30 -0.41
C LEU A 570 43.53 -27.59 -0.45
N ARG A 571 44.00 -28.08 0.71
CA ARG A 571 44.58 -29.43 0.84
C ARG A 571 43.88 -30.19 1.96
N SER A 572 43.33 -31.36 1.65
CA SER A 572 42.83 -32.28 2.68
C SER A 572 44.01 -32.93 3.42
N LYS A 573 44.02 -32.87 4.75
CA LYS A 573 44.93 -33.70 5.56
C LYS A 573 44.46 -35.16 5.49
N LYS A 574 45.41 -36.07 5.20
CA LYS A 574 45.29 -37.49 5.57
C LYS A 574 45.65 -37.65 7.03
#